data_AF-A0A4Q0VWZ8-F1
#
_entry.id   AF-A0A4Q0VWZ8-F1
#
_cell.length_a   1.000
_cell.length_b   1.000
_cell.length_c   1.000
_cell.angle_alpha   90.00
_cell.angle_beta   90.00
_cell.angle_gamma   90.00
#
_symmetry.space_group_name_H-M   'P 1'
#
loop_
_entity.id
_entity.type
_entity.pdbx_description
1 polymer ?
#
loop_
_entity_poly.entity_id
_entity_poly.type
_entity_poly.pdbx_seq_one_letter_code
_entity_poly.pdbx_strand_id
1 'polypeptide(L)' 'MTDDILVVAITSQLKDLDYSVVIEQRDLDEGALKVTSAVRANKVYTLSKGIIRKRFGKVVLTY' A
#
# COMPACT_ATOMS: atom_id res chain seq x y z
N MET A 1 -19.99 -2.97 16.43
CA MET A 1 -18.90 -1.98 16.21
C MET A 1 -18.43 -2.13 14.79
N THR A 2 -18.32 -1.02 14.06
CA THR A 2 -17.64 -0.98 12.76
C THR A 2 -16.16 -0.69 13.02
N ASP A 3 -15.29 -1.64 12.67
CA ASP A 3 -13.85 -1.42 12.71
C ASP A 3 -13.46 -0.56 11.50
N ASP A 4 -12.84 0.58 11.75
CA ASP A 4 -12.24 1.40 10.70
C ASP A 4 -10.72 1.21 10.70
N ILE A 5 -10.12 1.43 9.53
CA ILE A 5 -8.67 1.34 9.33
C ILE A 5 -8.16 2.57 8.60
N LEU A 6 -6.95 2.99 8.98
CA LEU A 6 -6.18 3.99 8.24
C LEU A 6 -5.42 3.30 7.11
N VAL A 7 -5.54 3.84 5.90
CA VAL A 7 -4.86 3.33 4.71
C VAL A 7 -4.24 4.46 3.92
N VAL A 8 -3.27 4.10 3.09
CA VAL A 8 -2.66 4.98 2.10
C VAL A 8 -2.89 4.42 0.70
N ALA A 9 -3.00 5.31 -0.29
CA ALA A 9 -3.17 4.89 -1.68
C ALA A 9 -1.86 4.31 -2.26
N ILE A 10 -2.00 3.34 -3.16
CA ILE A 10 -0.92 2.77 -3.97
C ILE A 10 -1.24 2.95 -5.46
N THR A 11 -0.22 3.27 -6.28
CA THR A 11 -0.36 3.42 -7.73
C THR A 11 0.87 2.89 -8.46
N SER A 12 0.69 2.30 -9.64
CA SER A 12 1.80 1.94 -10.54
C SER A 12 2.22 3.09 -11.47
N GLN A 13 1.55 4.25 -11.37
CA GLN A 13 1.91 5.45 -12.12
C GLN A 13 2.90 6.28 -11.32
N LEU A 14 4.19 6.12 -11.62
CA LEU A 14 5.30 6.64 -10.81
C LEU A 14 5.72 8.10 -11.11
N LYS A 15 4.93 8.87 -11.87
CA LYS A 15 5.32 10.23 -12.28
C LYS A 15 4.96 11.27 -11.21
N ASP A 16 5.95 12.08 -10.82
CA ASP A 16 5.86 13.26 -9.95
C ASP A 16 5.12 13.01 -8.62
N LEU A 17 5.67 12.11 -7.80
CA LEU A 17 5.10 11.71 -6.51
C LEU A 17 6.02 12.11 -5.34
N ASP A 18 6.01 13.39 -4.97
CA ASP A 18 6.88 13.99 -3.94
C ASP A 18 6.85 13.27 -2.58
N TYR A 19 5.67 12.81 -2.16
CA TYR A 19 5.45 12.14 -0.88
C TYR A 19 5.09 10.68 -1.10
N SER A 20 5.97 9.97 -1.79
CA SER A 20 5.79 8.56 -2.07
C SER A 20 7.02 7.71 -1.82
N VAL A 21 6.76 6.45 -1.52
CA VAL A 21 7.77 5.41 -1.40
C VAL A 21 7.54 4.42 -2.52
N VAL A 22 8.53 4.28 -3.41
CA VAL A 22 8.51 3.24 -4.44
C VAL A 22 8.69 1.88 -3.77
N ILE A 23 7.85 0.93 -4.15
CA ILE A 23 7.92 -0.46 -3.72
C ILE A 23 8.04 -1.39 -4.93
N GLU A 24 8.89 -2.39 -4.77
CA GLU A 24 9.18 -3.44 -5.74
C GLU A 24 8.87 -4.81 -5.13
N GLN A 25 8.91 -5.86 -5.95
CA GLN A 25 8.64 -7.23 -5.47
C GLN A 25 9.57 -7.64 -4.31
N ARG A 26 10.83 -7.17 -4.31
CA ARG A 26 11.80 -7.46 -3.24
C ARG A 26 11.44 -6.84 -1.89
N ASP A 27 10.56 -5.84 -1.88
CA ASP A 27 10.11 -5.17 -0.66
C ASP A 27 8.90 -5.87 -0.04
N LEU A 28 8.43 -6.99 -0.63
CA LEU A 28 7.36 -7.83 -0.11
C LEU A 28 7.92 -9.11 0.55
N ASP A 29 7.52 -9.33 1.80
CA ASP A 29 7.76 -10.54 2.61
C ASP A 29 6.80 -11.67 2.20
N GLU A 30 5.56 -11.28 1.88
CA GLU A 30 4.51 -12.18 1.39
C GLU A 30 3.84 -11.58 0.16
N GLY A 31 3.42 -12.45 -0.77
CA GLY A 31 2.61 -12.08 -1.93
C GLY A 31 3.41 -11.67 -3.16
N ALA A 32 2.68 -11.31 -4.22
CA ALA A 32 3.27 -10.94 -5.50
C ALA A 32 2.79 -9.55 -5.93
N LEU A 33 3.74 -8.61 -6.05
CA LEU A 33 3.52 -7.31 -6.65
C LEU A 33 3.75 -7.41 -8.16
N LYS A 34 2.68 -7.29 -8.94
CA LYS A 34 2.74 -7.49 -10.40
C LYS A 34 3.60 -6.46 -11.13
N VAL A 35 3.62 -5.22 -10.63
CA VAL A 35 4.32 -4.09 -11.26
C VAL A 35 4.85 -3.19 -10.15
N THR A 36 6.07 -2.67 -10.31
CA THR A 36 6.63 -1.62 -9.46
C THR A 36 5.62 -0.50 -9.26
N SER A 37 5.42 -0.14 -8.00
CA SER A 37 4.36 0.78 -7.59
C SER A 37 4.90 1.78 -6.57
N ALA A 38 4.12 2.82 -6.27
CA ALA A 38 4.43 3.83 -5.28
C ALA A 38 3.30 3.94 -4.26
N VAL A 39 3.67 3.88 -2.98
CA VAL A 39 2.79 4.14 -1.84
C VAL A 39 2.78 5.65 -1.59
N ARG A 40 1.61 6.27 -1.65
CA ARG A 40 1.43 7.73 -1.50
C ARG A 40 1.15 8.09 -0.05
N ALA A 41 2.21 8.39 0.70
CA ALA A 41 2.13 8.73 2.12
C ALA A 41 1.28 9.98 2.41
N ASN A 42 1.14 10.88 1.43
CA ASN A 42 0.29 12.07 1.52
C ASN A 42 -1.21 11.83 1.22
N LYS A 43 -1.60 10.62 0.84
CA LYS A 43 -2.98 10.26 0.51
C LYS A 43 -3.50 9.24 1.52
N VAL A 44 -3.76 9.73 2.73
CA VAL A 44 -4.28 8.94 3.87
C VAL A 44 -5.80 9.01 3.91
N TYR A 45 -6.44 7.86 4.11
CA TYR A 45 -7.90 7.73 4.19
C TYR A 45 -8.29 6.84 5.36
N THR A 46 -9.52 7.03 5.85
CA THR A 46 -10.18 6.10 6.76
C THR A 46 -11.21 5.29 5.98
N LEU A 47 -11.11 3.97 6.04
CA LEU A 47 -12.04 3.05 5.38
C LEU A 47 -12.58 2.03 6.37
N SER A 48 -13.82 1.61 6.19
CA SER A 48 -14.38 0.51 6.98
C SER A 48 -13.65 -0.78 6.65
N LYS A 49 -13.20 -1.52 7.66
CA LYS A 49 -12.53 -2.82 7.51
C LYS A 49 -13.37 -3.82 6.71
N GLY A 50 -14.70 -3.66 6.70
CA GLY A 50 -15.63 -4.50 5.95
C GLY A 50 -15.48 -4.42 4.42
N ILE A 51 -14.84 -3.38 3.88
CA ILE A 51 -14.62 -3.27 2.42
C ILE A 51 -13.40 -4.07 1.93
N ILE A 52 -12.55 -4.56 2.83
CA ILE A 52 -11.35 -5.33 2.47
C ILE A 52 -11.78 -6.70 1.94
N ARG A 53 -11.47 -6.99 0.68
CA ARG A 53 -11.79 -8.27 0.05
C ARG A 53 -10.79 -9.37 0.38
N LYS A 54 -9.49 -9.07 0.30
CA LYS A 54 -8.41 -10.03 0.49
C LYS A 54 -7.08 -9.31 0.74
N ARG A 55 -6.24 -9.89 1.61
CA ARG A 55 -4.82 -9.53 1.72
C ARG A 55 -4.05 -10.16 0.57
N PHE A 56 -3.33 -9.34 -0.21
CA PHE A 56 -2.53 -9.83 -1.34
C PHE A 56 -1.04 -9.99 -1.01
N GLY A 57 -0.55 -9.29 0.02
CA GLY A 57 0.86 -9.34 0.41
C GLY A 57 1.14 -8.56 1.69
N LYS A 58 2.41 -8.56 2.08
CA LYS A 58 2.95 -7.90 3.28
C LYS A 58 4.32 -7.32 2.92
N VAL A 59 4.56 -6.06 3.28
CA VAL A 59 5.86 -5.40 3.06
C VAL A 59 6.87 -5.85 4.10
N VAL A 60 8.14 -5.92 3.71
CA VAL A 60 9.27 -6.11 4.64
C VAL A 60 9.45 -4.84 5.46
N LEU A 61 9.58 -5.00 6.77
CA LEU A 61 10.01 -3.94 7.68
C LEU A 61 11.51 -4.09 7.92
N THR A 62 12.31 -3.24 7.28
CA THR A 62 13.74 -3.13 7.59
C THR A 62 13.92 -1.87 8.44
N TYR A 63 14.39 -2.04 9.68
CA TYR A 63 14.69 -0.96 10.63
C TYR A 63 16.13 -0.45 10.44
#